data_AF-A0A6M1T742-F1
#
_entry.id   AF-A0A6M1T742-F1
#
_cell.length_a   1.000
_cell.length_b   1.000
_cell.length_c   1.000
_cell.angle_alpha   90.00
_cell.angle_beta   90.00
_cell.angle_gamma   90.00
#
_symmetry.space_group_name_H-M   'P 1'
#
loop_
_entity.id
_entity.type
_entity.pdbx_description
1 polymer ?
#
loop_
_entity_poly.entity_id
_entity_poly.type
_entity_poly.pdbx_seq_one_letter_code
_entity_poly.pdbx_strand_id
1 'polypeptide(L)'
;MLGLIVAIALSWLLLYVIESESILALGLLPIVERSKQFLIGFMITGILCVLIQSLEAYLTSSTWVLNESITGGIILKSFWWDLRSVLTEELIFRGAILYILIQKIGPRKSIFISAVAFGVYHWFSYGVLGNLIAMIIIFIGTELMGYAWAWAFSKTKSIMLPFGLHLGWNFIHNTIFSKGPLGELVLISEGGNELTEWASLLNFTAGLVIVPILVLIYVRYFVKEQKALLTAPK
;
A
#
# COMPACT_ATOMS: atom_id res chain seq x y z
N MET A 1 -16.51 -3.54 -9.69
CA MET A 1 -16.24 -2.49 -10.72
C MET A 1 -16.96 -1.19 -10.37
N LEU A 2 -18.23 -1.24 -9.94
CA LEU A 2 -18.99 -0.06 -9.54
C LEU A 2 -18.29 0.80 -8.46
N GLY A 3 -17.76 0.18 -7.39
CA GLY A 3 -17.07 0.92 -6.32
C GLY A 3 -15.88 1.76 -6.78
N LEU A 4 -15.06 1.25 -7.70
CA LEU A 4 -13.92 2.00 -8.25
C LEU A 4 -14.36 3.18 -9.10
N ILE A 5 -15.40 3.00 -9.92
CA ILE A 5 -15.98 4.08 -10.74
C ILE A 5 -16.53 5.17 -9.82
N VAL A 6 -17.22 4.79 -8.75
CA VAL A 6 -17.72 5.72 -7.73
C VAL A 6 -16.56 6.46 -7.05
N ALA A 7 -15.49 5.77 -6.67
CA ALA A 7 -14.32 6.40 -6.04
C ALA A 7 -13.64 7.43 -6.96
N ILE A 8 -13.52 7.12 -8.26
CA ILE A 8 -12.99 8.07 -9.26
C ILE A 8 -13.92 9.26 -9.44
N ALA A 9 -15.23 9.04 -9.58
CA ALA A 9 -16.21 10.10 -9.75
C ALA A 9 -16.28 11.03 -8.54
N LEU A 10 -16.25 10.47 -7.31
CA LEU A 10 -16.19 11.25 -6.08
C LEU A 10 -14.87 12.01 -5.96
N SER A 11 -13.75 11.40 -6.33
CA SER A 11 -12.45 12.08 -6.33
C SER A 11 -12.47 13.28 -7.28
N TRP A 12 -13.00 13.11 -8.49
CA TRP A 12 -13.15 14.20 -9.45
C TRP A 12 -14.09 15.30 -8.91
N LEU A 13 -15.24 14.93 -8.36
CA LEU A 13 -16.22 15.89 -7.83
C LEU A 13 -15.63 16.73 -6.69
N LEU A 14 -14.92 16.09 -5.76
CA LEU A 14 -14.28 16.78 -4.63
C LEU A 14 -13.21 17.77 -5.12
N LEU A 15 -12.34 17.35 -6.04
CA LEU A 15 -11.31 18.22 -6.62
C LEU A 15 -11.93 19.39 -7.38
N TYR A 16 -12.96 19.13 -8.17
CA TYR A 16 -13.64 20.15 -8.98
C TYR A 16 -14.33 21.20 -8.09
N VAL A 17 -15.07 20.76 -7.08
CA VAL A 17 -15.86 21.67 -6.23
C VAL A 17 -14.99 22.46 -5.24
N ILE A 18 -13.96 21.84 -4.65
CA ILE A 18 -13.20 22.44 -3.54
C ILE A 18 -11.94 23.17 -4.02
N GLU A 19 -11.30 22.69 -5.08
CA GLU A 19 -10.02 23.22 -5.58
C GLU A 19 -10.10 23.74 -7.02
N SER A 20 -11.25 23.59 -7.70
CA SER A 20 -11.38 23.90 -9.15
C SER A 20 -10.39 23.12 -10.02
N GLU A 21 -10.05 21.91 -9.60
CA GLU A 21 -9.04 21.05 -10.24
C GLU A 21 -9.67 19.84 -10.92
N SER A 22 -8.96 19.31 -11.92
CA SER A 22 -9.34 18.05 -12.58
C SER A 22 -8.75 16.83 -11.87
N ILE A 23 -9.16 15.62 -12.26
CA ILE A 23 -8.59 14.37 -11.74
C ILE A 23 -7.07 14.25 -12.00
N LEU A 24 -6.54 15.02 -12.97
CA LEU A 24 -5.10 15.05 -13.25
C LEU A 24 -4.28 15.66 -12.11
N ALA A 25 -4.91 16.39 -11.19
CA ALA A 25 -4.27 16.89 -9.96
C ALA A 25 -3.72 15.76 -9.07
N LEU A 26 -4.19 14.52 -9.26
CA LEU A 26 -3.61 13.32 -8.63
C LEU A 26 -2.25 12.91 -9.21
N GLY A 27 -1.73 13.67 -10.19
CA GLY A 27 -0.37 13.54 -10.70
C GLY A 27 -0.16 12.35 -11.62
N LEU A 28 -1.08 12.10 -12.56
CA LEU A 28 -0.95 11.05 -13.57
C LEU A 28 0.05 11.41 -14.69
N LEU A 29 0.35 12.70 -14.83
CA LEU A 29 1.30 13.22 -15.82
C LEU A 29 2.61 13.70 -15.14
N PRO A 30 3.76 13.63 -15.84
CA PRO A 30 3.96 13.00 -17.15
C PRO A 30 4.07 11.46 -17.05
N ILE A 31 3.38 10.74 -17.95
CA ILE A 31 3.18 9.27 -17.87
C ILE A 31 4.50 8.50 -17.68
N VAL A 32 5.55 8.85 -18.43
CA VAL A 32 6.83 8.12 -18.36
C VAL A 32 7.45 8.18 -16.97
N GLU A 33 7.44 9.35 -16.33
CA GLU A 33 7.99 9.52 -14.99
C GLU A 33 7.12 8.81 -13.95
N ARG A 34 5.80 8.91 -14.09
CA ARG A 34 4.85 8.29 -13.16
C ARG A 34 4.85 6.77 -13.26
N SER A 35 5.03 6.21 -14.45
CA SER A 35 5.23 4.78 -14.66
C SER A 35 6.54 4.29 -14.02
N LYS A 36 7.62 5.08 -14.11
CA LYS A 36 8.88 4.76 -13.41
C LYS A 36 8.69 4.77 -11.88
N GLN A 37 8.00 5.79 -11.35
CA GLN A 37 7.69 5.87 -9.92
C GLN A 37 6.89 4.66 -9.45
N PHE A 38 5.85 4.27 -10.20
CA PHE A 38 5.07 3.07 -9.93
C PHE A 38 5.93 1.81 -9.93
N LEU A 39 6.72 1.59 -10.99
CA LEU A 39 7.54 0.39 -11.12
C LEU A 39 8.60 0.30 -10.00
N ILE A 40 9.25 1.42 -9.66
CA ILE A 40 10.23 1.46 -8.57
C ILE A 40 9.54 1.14 -7.23
N GLY A 41 8.39 1.75 -6.94
CA GLY A 41 7.63 1.47 -5.73
C GLY A 41 7.22 -0.01 -5.62
N PHE A 42 6.72 -0.56 -6.72
CA PHE A 42 6.34 -1.97 -6.82
C PHE A 42 7.52 -2.90 -6.52
N MET A 43 8.67 -2.65 -7.14
CA MET A 43 9.85 -3.47 -6.94
C MET A 43 10.40 -3.37 -5.50
N ILE A 44 10.44 -2.17 -4.91
CA ILE A 44 10.98 -1.99 -3.55
C ILE A 44 10.19 -2.82 -2.55
N THR A 45 8.88 -2.65 -2.51
CA THR A 45 8.02 -3.33 -1.53
C THR A 45 7.81 -4.79 -1.87
N GLY A 46 7.81 -5.15 -3.16
CA GLY A 46 7.81 -6.55 -3.57
C GLY A 46 9.06 -7.30 -3.09
N ILE A 47 10.26 -6.72 -3.25
CA ILE A 47 11.50 -7.30 -2.74
C ILE A 47 11.48 -7.39 -1.22
N LEU A 48 11.08 -6.31 -0.52
CA LEU A 48 10.97 -6.33 0.94
C LEU A 48 10.00 -7.42 1.41
N CYS A 49 8.86 -7.60 0.73
CA CYS A 49 7.92 -8.67 1.03
C CYS A 49 8.54 -10.05 0.84
N VAL A 50 9.26 -10.30 -0.27
CA VAL A 50 9.98 -11.58 -0.47
C VAL A 50 10.96 -11.85 0.67
N LEU A 51 11.69 -10.83 1.13
CA LEU A 51 12.62 -10.97 2.26
C LEU A 51 11.91 -11.34 3.56
N ILE A 52 10.76 -10.71 3.85
CA ILE A 52 9.95 -11.03 5.04
C ILE A 52 9.39 -12.45 4.95
N GLN A 53 8.84 -12.86 3.80
CA GLN A 53 8.30 -14.21 3.64
C GLN A 53 9.41 -15.29 3.67
N SER A 54 10.63 -14.94 3.26
CA SER A 54 11.79 -15.82 3.39
C SER A 54 12.26 -15.94 4.85
N LEU A 55 12.23 -14.83 5.59
CA LEU A 55 12.51 -14.82 7.02
C LEU A 55 11.48 -15.66 7.79
N GLU A 56 10.19 -15.50 7.49
CA GLU A 56 9.13 -16.31 8.09
C GLU A 56 9.36 -17.81 7.84
N ALA A 57 9.68 -18.20 6.60
CA ALA A 57 9.97 -19.60 6.26
C ALA A 57 11.19 -20.14 7.02
N TYR A 58 12.25 -19.34 7.13
CA TYR A 58 13.43 -19.70 7.92
C TYR A 58 13.09 -19.90 9.41
N LEU A 59 12.36 -18.96 10.02
CA LEU A 59 12.01 -19.01 11.44
C LEU A 59 11.06 -20.17 11.77
N THR A 60 10.14 -20.48 10.86
CA THR A 60 9.21 -21.61 11.00
C THR A 60 9.84 -22.94 10.60
N SER A 61 10.99 -22.95 9.90
CA SER A 61 11.50 -24.14 9.20
C SER A 61 10.47 -24.72 8.21
N SER A 62 9.67 -23.86 7.58
CA SER A 62 8.74 -24.25 6.51
C SER A 62 9.38 -24.07 5.14
N THR A 63 8.77 -24.68 4.14
CA THR A 63 9.16 -24.56 2.74
C THR A 63 8.03 -24.00 1.90
N TRP A 64 8.37 -23.21 0.89
CA TRP A 64 7.40 -22.73 -0.09
C TRP A 64 7.35 -23.69 -1.28
N VAL A 65 6.19 -24.27 -1.53
CA VAL A 65 5.94 -25.21 -2.63
C VAL A 65 5.00 -24.58 -3.64
N LEU A 66 5.22 -24.85 -4.92
CA LEU A 66 4.36 -24.36 -6.00
C LEU A 66 3.01 -25.10 -5.95
N ASN A 67 1.92 -24.35 -5.96
CA ASN A 67 0.58 -24.92 -6.02
C ASN A 67 0.33 -25.62 -7.36
N GLU A 68 0.03 -26.91 -7.35
CA GLU A 68 -0.22 -27.70 -8.57
C GLU A 68 -1.41 -27.20 -9.41
N SER A 69 -2.38 -26.54 -8.77
CA SER A 69 -3.57 -26.00 -9.43
C SER A 69 -3.37 -24.61 -10.03
N ILE A 70 -2.21 -23.97 -9.83
CA ILE A 70 -1.97 -22.61 -10.28
C ILE A 70 -1.90 -22.52 -11.80
N THR A 71 -2.57 -21.52 -12.37
CA THR A 71 -2.52 -21.23 -13.81
C THR A 71 -2.27 -19.75 -14.03
N GLY A 72 -1.75 -19.39 -15.21
CA GLY A 72 -1.58 -17.98 -15.59
C GLY A 72 -2.90 -17.18 -15.52
N GLY A 73 -4.03 -17.81 -15.83
CA GLY A 73 -5.35 -17.19 -15.71
C GLY A 73 -5.73 -16.85 -14.25
N ILE A 74 -5.40 -17.73 -13.31
CA ILE A 74 -5.60 -17.47 -11.87
C ILE A 74 -4.70 -16.31 -11.42
N ILE A 75 -3.41 -16.32 -11.79
CA ILE A 75 -2.46 -15.25 -11.45
C ILE A 75 -2.94 -13.88 -11.95
N LEU A 76 -3.39 -13.80 -13.22
CA LEU A 76 -3.93 -12.57 -13.79
C LEU A 76 -5.20 -12.09 -13.06
N LYS A 77 -6.08 -13.02 -12.69
CA LYS A 77 -7.31 -12.70 -11.94
C LYS A 77 -7.00 -12.19 -10.53
N SER A 78 -6.01 -12.79 -9.86
CA SER A 78 -5.57 -12.36 -8.52
C SER A 78 -4.85 -11.02 -8.57
N PHE A 79 -3.95 -10.80 -9.53
CA PHE A 79 -3.34 -9.48 -9.78
C PHE A 79 -4.41 -8.41 -10.04
N TRP A 80 -5.43 -8.72 -10.85
CA TRP A 80 -6.53 -7.80 -11.11
C TRP A 80 -7.40 -7.53 -9.87
N TRP A 81 -7.50 -8.48 -8.96
CA TRP A 81 -8.14 -8.25 -7.66
C TRP A 81 -7.31 -7.30 -6.80
N ASP A 82 -6.00 -7.57 -6.64
CA ASP A 82 -5.08 -6.72 -5.86
C ASP A 82 -5.05 -5.30 -6.41
N LEU A 83 -4.94 -5.15 -7.73
CA LEU A 83 -4.95 -3.85 -8.42
C LEU A 83 -6.18 -3.02 -8.07
N ARG A 84 -7.37 -3.64 -8.10
CA ARG A 84 -8.63 -2.95 -7.81
C ARG A 84 -8.76 -2.61 -6.34
N SER A 85 -8.36 -3.51 -5.45
CA SER A 85 -8.39 -3.28 -3.99
C SER A 85 -7.49 -2.10 -3.64
N VAL A 86 -6.23 -2.19 -4.06
CA VAL A 86 -5.20 -1.18 -3.79
C VAL A 86 -5.59 0.17 -4.38
N LEU A 87 -6.01 0.22 -5.65
CA LEU A 87 -6.38 1.49 -6.29
C LEU A 87 -7.56 2.16 -5.59
N THR A 88 -8.53 1.37 -5.09
CA THR A 88 -9.66 1.90 -4.33
C THR A 88 -9.18 2.57 -3.04
N GLU A 89 -8.29 1.92 -2.29
CA GLU A 89 -7.71 2.48 -1.07
C GLU A 89 -6.84 3.71 -1.35
N GLU A 90 -5.98 3.68 -2.38
CA GLU A 90 -5.20 4.86 -2.77
C GLU A 90 -6.10 6.05 -3.11
N LEU A 91 -7.19 5.84 -3.87
CA LEU A 91 -8.11 6.92 -4.22
C LEU A 91 -8.82 7.52 -2.99
N ILE A 92 -9.20 6.69 -2.02
CA ILE A 92 -9.86 7.13 -0.79
C ILE A 92 -8.90 7.95 0.08
N PHE A 93 -7.71 7.41 0.36
CA PHE A 93 -6.82 7.97 1.37
C PHE A 93 -5.76 8.92 0.80
N ARG A 94 -5.24 8.66 -0.40
CA ARG A 94 -4.16 9.40 -1.06
C ARG A 94 -4.60 10.06 -2.37
N GLY A 95 -5.88 9.96 -2.72
CA GLY A 95 -6.49 10.63 -3.86
C GLY A 95 -6.90 12.06 -3.51
N ALA A 96 -8.15 12.40 -3.81
CA ALA A 96 -8.64 13.76 -3.66
C ALA A 96 -8.56 14.29 -2.21
N ILE A 97 -8.83 13.45 -1.22
CA ILE A 97 -8.88 13.86 0.18
C ILE A 97 -7.51 14.35 0.67
N LEU A 98 -6.45 13.56 0.50
CA LEU A 98 -5.10 13.98 0.91
C LEU A 98 -4.63 15.18 0.10
N TYR A 99 -4.92 15.24 -1.20
CA TYR A 99 -4.59 16.40 -2.03
C TYR A 99 -5.19 17.68 -1.41
N ILE A 100 -6.50 17.70 -1.14
CA ILE A 100 -7.21 18.85 -0.58
C ILE A 100 -6.66 19.22 0.79
N LEU A 101 -6.45 18.24 1.69
CA LEU A 101 -5.88 18.49 3.01
C LEU A 101 -4.51 19.17 2.89
N ILE A 102 -3.64 18.70 1.98
CA ILE A 102 -2.33 19.30 1.76
C ILE A 102 -2.47 20.78 1.35
N GLN A 103 -3.44 21.11 0.49
CA GLN A 103 -3.69 22.51 0.07
C GLN A 103 -4.21 23.37 1.22
N LYS A 104 -5.13 22.85 2.05
CA LYS A 104 -5.80 23.65 3.08
C LYS A 104 -5.00 23.80 4.38
N ILE A 105 -4.32 22.75 4.83
CA ILE A 105 -3.69 22.69 6.16
C ILE A 105 -2.21 22.28 6.12
N GLY A 106 -1.64 22.15 4.92
CA GLY A 106 -0.23 21.84 4.69
C GLY A 106 0.11 20.35 4.81
N PRO A 107 1.30 19.94 4.33
CA PRO A 107 1.65 18.53 4.17
C PRO A 107 1.79 17.78 5.49
N ARG A 108 2.40 18.38 6.52
CA ARG A 108 2.69 17.69 7.78
C ARG A 108 1.43 17.15 8.47
N LYS A 109 0.40 18.00 8.64
CA LYS A 109 -0.86 17.62 9.28
C LYS A 109 -1.64 16.63 8.42
N SER A 110 -1.64 16.84 7.11
CA SER A 110 -2.39 16.04 6.15
C SER A 110 -1.87 14.61 6.04
N ILE A 111 -0.54 14.43 6.02
CA ILE A 111 0.10 13.10 6.02
C ILE A 111 -0.30 12.35 7.29
N PHE A 112 -0.24 13.00 8.46
CA PHE A 112 -0.63 12.37 9.72
C PHE A 112 -2.11 11.97 9.74
N ILE A 113 -3.02 12.86 9.32
CA ILE A 113 -4.46 12.57 9.23
C ILE A 113 -4.72 11.39 8.29
N SER A 114 -4.09 11.37 7.12
CA SER A 114 -4.24 10.28 6.16
C SER A 114 -3.72 8.95 6.72
N ALA A 115 -2.59 8.95 7.41
CA ALA A 115 -2.01 7.75 8.01
C ALA A 115 -2.91 7.16 9.10
N VAL A 116 -3.39 8.01 10.01
CA VAL A 116 -4.32 7.61 11.09
C VAL A 116 -5.62 7.07 10.51
N ALA A 117 -6.21 7.76 9.53
CA ALA A 117 -7.44 7.32 8.87
C ALA A 117 -7.25 5.95 8.19
N PHE A 118 -6.10 5.73 7.55
CA PHE A 118 -5.75 4.44 6.95
C PHE A 118 -5.60 3.34 8.01
N GLY A 119 -4.94 3.62 9.14
CA GLY A 119 -4.80 2.67 10.23
C GLY A 119 -6.13 2.28 10.88
N VAL A 120 -7.01 3.26 11.14
CA VAL A 120 -8.35 3.01 11.69
C VAL A 120 -9.22 2.21 10.74
N TYR A 121 -9.15 2.50 9.43
CA TYR A 121 -9.88 1.73 8.42
C TYR A 121 -9.56 0.23 8.49
N HIS A 122 -8.31 -0.12 8.81
CA HIS A 122 -7.90 -1.51 8.91
C HIS A 122 -8.46 -2.26 10.11
N TRP A 123 -9.02 -1.58 11.11
CA TRP A 123 -9.79 -2.26 12.15
C TRP A 123 -11.06 -2.90 11.60
N PHE A 124 -11.70 -2.23 10.63
CA PHE A 124 -12.91 -2.70 9.99
C PHE A 124 -12.61 -3.72 8.90
N SER A 125 -11.61 -3.46 8.05
CA SER A 125 -11.28 -4.37 6.95
C SER A 125 -10.74 -5.72 7.43
N TYR A 126 -9.96 -5.74 8.52
CA TYR A 126 -9.50 -6.98 9.14
C TYR A 126 -10.46 -7.57 10.20
N GLY A 127 -11.57 -6.88 10.51
CA GLY A 127 -12.56 -7.39 11.47
C GLY A 127 -12.03 -7.52 12.91
N VAL A 128 -11.06 -6.69 13.31
CA VAL A 128 -10.42 -6.76 14.64
C VAL A 128 -11.09 -5.88 15.70
N LEU A 129 -12.16 -5.17 15.34
CA LEU A 129 -12.88 -4.27 16.25
C LEU A 129 -13.38 -5.04 17.49
N GLY A 130 -13.00 -4.55 18.68
CA GLY A 130 -13.31 -5.20 19.96
C GLY A 130 -12.17 -6.03 20.55
N ASN A 131 -11.13 -6.35 19.76
CA ASN A 131 -9.89 -6.94 20.27
C ASN A 131 -8.82 -5.84 20.38
N LEU A 132 -8.64 -5.29 21.57
CA LEU A 132 -7.74 -4.15 21.81
C LEU A 132 -6.30 -4.41 21.36
N ILE A 133 -5.76 -5.61 21.63
CA ILE A 133 -4.38 -5.95 21.27
C ILE A 133 -4.23 -6.00 19.75
N ALA A 134 -5.13 -6.70 19.06
CA ALA A 134 -5.13 -6.78 17.61
C ALA A 134 -5.32 -5.40 16.96
N MET A 135 -6.20 -4.56 17.51
CA MET A 135 -6.40 -3.19 17.04
C MET A 135 -5.12 -2.35 17.13
N ILE A 136 -4.41 -2.38 18.27
CA ILE A 136 -3.15 -1.64 18.45
C ILE A 136 -2.10 -2.12 17.45
N ILE A 137 -1.95 -3.44 17.32
CA ILE A 137 -1.00 -4.08 16.42
C ILE A 137 -1.24 -3.68 14.95
N ILE A 138 -2.48 -3.83 14.49
CA ILE A 138 -2.87 -3.51 13.12
C ILE A 138 -2.71 -2.01 12.87
N PHE A 139 -3.12 -1.19 13.83
CA PHE A 139 -3.00 0.26 13.74
C PHE A 139 -1.54 0.68 13.53
N ILE A 140 -0.62 0.24 14.40
CA ILE A 140 0.81 0.62 14.31
C ILE A 140 1.38 0.25 12.94
N GLY A 141 1.19 -0.99 12.48
CA GLY A 141 1.78 -1.44 11.23
C GLY A 141 1.21 -0.73 10.00
N THR A 142 -0.12 -0.61 9.93
CA THR A 142 -0.79 0.01 8.79
C THR A 142 -0.65 1.53 8.78
N GLU A 143 -0.69 2.20 9.94
CA GLU A 143 -0.45 3.64 10.06
C GLU A 143 0.96 4.01 9.62
N LEU A 144 2.01 3.29 10.08
CA LEU A 144 3.40 3.58 9.70
C LEU A 144 3.60 3.46 8.19
N MET A 145 3.06 2.39 7.58
CA MET A 145 3.12 2.22 6.13
C MET A 145 2.31 3.30 5.40
N GLY A 146 1.09 3.60 5.88
CA GLY A 146 0.23 4.65 5.35
C GLY A 146 0.89 6.04 5.40
N TYR A 147 1.65 6.33 6.47
CA TYR A 147 2.45 7.54 6.60
C TYR A 147 3.53 7.61 5.51
N ALA A 148 4.24 6.50 5.28
CA ALA A 148 5.27 6.43 4.24
C ALA A 148 4.71 6.70 2.84
N TRP A 149 3.54 6.13 2.54
CA TRP A 149 2.85 6.34 1.26
C TRP A 149 2.28 7.75 1.12
N ALA A 150 1.66 8.30 2.16
CA ALA A 150 1.19 9.68 2.14
C ALA A 150 2.35 10.68 2.02
N TRP A 151 3.50 10.40 2.63
CA TRP A 151 4.70 11.20 2.42
C TRP A 151 5.24 11.07 0.99
N ALA A 152 5.26 9.86 0.43
CA ALA A 152 5.62 9.62 -0.97
C ALA A 152 4.73 10.45 -1.91
N PHE A 153 3.41 10.42 -1.71
CA PHE A 153 2.45 11.27 -2.44
C PHE A 153 2.80 12.75 -2.31
N SER A 154 3.06 13.23 -1.08
CA SER A 154 3.39 14.62 -0.82
C SER A 154 4.66 15.06 -1.55
N LYS A 155 5.70 14.21 -1.62
CA LYS A 155 6.96 14.55 -2.31
C LYS A 155 6.83 14.49 -3.83
N THR A 156 6.16 13.46 -4.37
CA THR A 156 6.04 13.27 -5.83
C THR A 156 4.91 14.06 -6.46
N LYS A 157 3.97 14.59 -5.65
CA LYS A 157 2.69 15.16 -6.11
C LYS A 157 1.94 14.19 -7.03
N SER A 158 2.06 12.89 -6.75
CA SER A 158 1.48 11.84 -7.58
C SER A 158 1.11 10.61 -6.77
N ILE A 159 -0.05 10.04 -7.12
CA ILE A 159 -0.53 8.76 -6.59
C ILE A 159 0.28 7.55 -7.09
N MET A 160 1.11 7.70 -8.13
CA MET A 160 1.70 6.53 -8.79
C MET A 160 2.82 5.85 -7.99
N LEU A 161 3.63 6.61 -7.25
CA LEU A 161 4.62 6.02 -6.32
C LEU A 161 3.96 5.26 -5.16
N PRO A 162 3.05 5.85 -4.36
CA PRO A 162 2.39 5.12 -3.28
C PRO A 162 1.57 3.94 -3.83
N PHE A 163 0.91 4.10 -4.98
CA PHE A 163 0.22 2.99 -5.63
C PHE A 163 1.15 1.82 -5.97
N GLY A 164 2.34 2.10 -6.50
CA GLY A 164 3.35 1.07 -6.74
C GLY A 164 3.80 0.39 -5.45
N LEU A 165 4.15 1.18 -4.42
CA LEU A 165 4.57 0.65 -3.11
C LEU A 165 3.49 -0.25 -2.46
N HIS A 166 2.24 0.14 -2.57
CA HIS A 166 1.15 -0.65 -1.98
C HIS A 166 0.86 -1.91 -2.80
N LEU A 167 0.77 -1.79 -4.13
CA LEU A 167 0.50 -2.94 -4.98
C LEU A 167 1.64 -3.97 -4.97
N GLY A 168 2.89 -3.53 -4.90
CA GLY A 168 4.05 -4.41 -4.81
C GLY A 168 4.00 -5.30 -3.57
N TRP A 169 3.69 -4.72 -2.41
CA TRP A 169 3.47 -5.50 -1.19
C TRP A 169 2.29 -6.47 -1.35
N ASN A 170 1.11 -5.96 -1.70
CA ASN A 170 -0.11 -6.76 -1.72
C ASN A 170 -0.03 -7.90 -2.75
N PHE A 171 0.48 -7.66 -3.95
CA PHE A 171 0.58 -8.72 -4.96
C PHE A 171 1.54 -9.83 -4.52
N ILE A 172 2.70 -9.48 -3.97
CA ILE A 172 3.66 -10.48 -3.51
C ILE A 172 3.10 -11.24 -2.29
N HIS A 173 2.58 -10.52 -1.30
CA HIS A 173 2.02 -11.12 -0.09
C HIS A 173 0.79 -11.99 -0.38
N ASN A 174 -0.18 -11.44 -1.11
CA ASN A 174 -1.46 -12.09 -1.35
C ASN A 174 -1.37 -13.16 -2.43
N THR A 175 -0.79 -12.82 -3.59
CA THR A 175 -0.81 -13.69 -4.77
C THR A 175 0.39 -14.62 -4.82
N ILE A 176 1.61 -14.11 -4.57
CA ILE A 176 2.81 -14.96 -4.67
C ILE A 176 2.93 -15.89 -3.47
N PHE A 177 2.74 -15.38 -2.24
CA PHE A 177 2.90 -16.16 -1.01
C PHE A 177 1.61 -16.66 -0.38
N SER A 178 0.45 -16.44 -1.02
CA SER A 178 -0.84 -16.95 -0.55
C SER A 178 -1.23 -16.52 0.87
N LYS A 179 -0.74 -15.37 1.34
CA LYS A 179 -1.04 -14.83 2.67
C LYS A 179 -2.21 -13.83 2.65
N GLY A 180 -2.87 -13.70 1.51
CA GLY A 180 -3.99 -12.79 1.29
C GLY A 180 -5.35 -13.47 1.41
N PRO A 181 -6.44 -12.72 1.22
CA PRO A 181 -7.81 -13.22 1.39
C PRO A 181 -8.29 -14.11 0.22
N LEU A 182 -7.45 -14.37 -0.77
CA LEU A 182 -7.81 -15.11 -2.00
C LEU A 182 -7.57 -16.62 -1.89
N GLY A 183 -7.07 -17.09 -0.74
CA GLY A 183 -6.72 -18.49 -0.51
C GLY A 183 -5.35 -18.86 -1.07
N GLU A 184 -5.14 -20.16 -1.29
CA GLU A 184 -3.91 -20.72 -1.83
C GLU A 184 -3.74 -20.38 -3.31
N LEU A 185 -2.68 -19.64 -3.63
CA LEU A 185 -2.36 -19.14 -4.96
C LEU A 185 -1.02 -19.70 -5.44
N VAL A 186 0.05 -18.90 -5.61
CA VAL A 186 1.26 -19.37 -6.28
C VAL A 186 2.09 -20.29 -5.38
N LEU A 187 2.51 -19.79 -4.22
CA LEU A 187 3.31 -20.54 -3.25
C LEU A 187 2.48 -20.88 -2.02
N ILE A 188 2.50 -22.15 -1.62
CA ILE A 188 1.86 -22.66 -0.41
C ILE A 188 2.97 -22.99 0.58
N SER A 189 2.77 -22.63 1.85
CA SER A 189 3.70 -22.98 2.91
C SER A 189 3.42 -24.41 3.35
N GLU A 190 4.41 -25.29 3.22
CA GLU A 190 4.35 -26.67 3.67
C GLU A 190 5.29 -26.90 4.86
N GLY A 191 4.80 -27.71 5.82
CA GLY A 191 5.49 -27.98 7.07
C GLY A 191 5.57 -26.74 7.96
N GLY A 192 6.63 -26.68 8.76
CA GLY A 192 6.89 -25.59 9.70
C GLY A 192 6.38 -25.86 11.11
N ASN A 193 7.16 -25.39 12.08
CA ASN A 193 6.82 -25.40 13.49
C ASN A 193 6.14 -24.09 13.89
N GLU A 194 5.34 -24.13 14.96
CA GLU A 194 4.89 -22.90 15.60
C GLU A 194 6.09 -22.04 16.01
N LEU A 195 5.99 -20.75 15.75
CA LEU A 195 7.04 -19.80 16.14
C LEU A 195 7.11 -19.71 17.66
N THR A 196 8.33 -19.76 18.19
CA THR A 196 8.58 -19.40 19.59
C THR A 196 8.25 -17.92 19.84
N GLU A 197 8.02 -17.52 21.09
CA GLU A 197 7.65 -16.14 21.44
C GLU A 197 8.63 -15.10 20.86
N TRP A 198 9.94 -15.35 20.95
CA TRP A 198 10.97 -14.47 20.39
C TRP A 198 10.97 -14.45 18.86
N ALA A 199 10.79 -15.60 18.21
CA ALA A 199 10.73 -15.68 16.75
C ALA A 199 9.46 -15.01 16.20
N SER A 200 8.34 -15.14 16.90
CA SER A 200 7.08 -14.46 16.59
C SER A 200 7.24 -12.95 16.70
N LEU A 201 7.84 -12.45 17.79
CA LEU A 201 8.13 -11.02 17.97
C LEU A 201 9.04 -10.48 16.86
N LEU A 202 10.08 -11.23 16.49
CA LEU A 202 10.99 -10.85 15.41
C LEU A 202 10.25 -10.77 14.07
N ASN A 203 9.51 -11.82 13.70
CA ASN A 203 8.77 -11.88 12.44
C ASN A 203 7.76 -10.73 12.33
N PHE A 204 7.01 -10.53 13.41
CA PHE A 204 6.06 -9.43 13.57
C PHE A 204 6.71 -8.05 13.38
N THR A 205 7.79 -7.79 14.11
CA THR A 205 8.50 -6.50 14.09
C THR A 205 9.14 -6.26 12.72
N ALA A 206 9.66 -7.31 12.08
CA ALA A 206 10.24 -7.22 10.75
C ALA A 206 9.22 -6.72 9.71
N GLY A 207 8.04 -7.34 9.67
CA GLY A 207 6.99 -6.94 8.73
C GLY A 207 6.35 -5.58 9.04
N LEU A 208 5.92 -5.36 10.29
CA LEU A 208 5.06 -4.22 10.64
C LEU A 208 5.82 -2.96 11.06
N VAL A 209 7.12 -3.06 11.37
CA VAL A 209 7.92 -1.91 11.83
C VAL A 209 9.12 -1.69 10.92
N ILE A 210 9.94 -2.72 10.70
CA ILE A 210 11.18 -2.57 9.94
C ILE A 210 10.89 -2.22 8.48
N VAL A 211 9.97 -2.92 7.80
CA VAL A 211 9.62 -2.61 6.40
C VAL A 211 9.10 -1.16 6.25
N PRO A 212 8.09 -0.68 7.01
CA PRO A 212 7.69 0.71 6.93
C PRO A 212 8.83 1.70 7.16
N ILE A 213 9.72 1.44 8.12
CA ILE A 213 10.90 2.29 8.38
C ILE A 213 11.84 2.32 7.16
N LEU A 214 12.10 1.19 6.51
CA LEU A 214 12.92 1.14 5.30
C LEU A 214 12.26 1.92 4.15
N VAL A 215 10.93 1.83 3.99
CA VAL A 215 10.20 2.64 3.02
C VAL A 215 10.27 4.13 3.37
N LEU A 216 10.17 4.50 4.65
CA LEU A 216 10.34 5.89 5.10
C LEU A 216 11.74 6.43 4.81
N ILE A 217 12.78 5.62 5.03
CA ILE A 217 14.17 5.96 4.67
C ILE A 217 14.27 6.17 3.16
N TYR A 218 13.70 5.25 2.36
CA TYR A 218 13.65 5.41 0.91
C TYR A 218 12.97 6.73 0.49
N VAL A 219 11.78 7.01 1.02
CA VAL A 219 11.04 8.24 0.73
C VAL A 219 11.80 9.48 1.17
N ARG A 220 12.48 9.44 2.32
CA ARG A 220 13.26 10.56 2.84
C ARG A 220 14.42 10.92 1.93
N TYR A 221 15.24 9.94 1.56
CA TYR A 221 16.55 10.18 0.96
C TYR A 221 16.58 10.04 -0.58
N PHE A 222 15.71 9.23 -1.17
CA PHE A 222 15.79 8.89 -2.60
C PHE A 222 14.64 9.47 -3.42
N VAL A 223 13.50 9.76 -2.80
CA VAL A 223 12.38 10.45 -3.49
C VAL A 223 12.64 11.95 -3.49
N LYS A 224 12.60 12.58 -4.67
CA LYS A 224 12.79 14.03 -4.80
C LYS A 224 11.48 14.77 -4.53
N GLU A 225 11.56 15.90 -3.84
CA GLU A 225 10.44 16.83 -3.70
C GLU A 225 10.20 17.50 -5.06
N GLN A 226 9.00 17.31 -5.62
CA GLN A 226 8.59 17.97 -6.86
C GLN A 226 7.89 19.29 -6.53
N LYS A 227 8.26 20.35 -7.26
CA LYS A 227 7.51 21.60 -7.23
C LYS A 227 6.11 21.36 -7.81
N ALA A 228 5.13 22.18 -7.38
CA ALA A 228 3.72 22.01 -7.72
C ALA A 228 3.52 21.67 -9.21
N LEU A 229 2.58 20.75 -9.47
CA LEU A 229 2.18 20.36 -10.82
C LEU A 229 1.94 21.62 -11.64
N LEU A 230 2.46 21.67 -12.86
CA LEU A 230 2.04 22.65 -13.86
C LEU A 230 0.52 22.51 -13.95
N THR A 231 -0.21 23.42 -13.30
CA THR A 231 -1.67 23.48 -13.42
C THR A 231 -1.95 23.62 -14.91
N ALA A 232 -2.85 22.79 -15.45
CA ALA A 232 -3.34 22.99 -16.80
C ALA A 232 -3.80 24.47 -16.90
N PRO A 233 -3.49 25.18 -18.00
CA PRO A 233 -3.97 26.54 -18.14
C PRO A 233 -5.50 26.55 -17.99
N LYS A 234 -5.99 27.46 -17.14
CA LYS A 234 -7.42 27.70 -16.89
C LYS A 234 -8.12 28.09 -18.19
#